data_AF-A0A1C3WP29-F1
#
_entry.id   AF-A0A1C3WP29-F1
#
_cell.length_a   1.000
_cell.length_b   1.000
_cell.length_c   1.000
_cell.angle_alpha   90.00
_cell.angle_beta   90.00
_cell.angle_gamma   90.00
#
_symmetry.space_group_name_H-M   'P 1'
#
loop_
_entity.id
_entity.type
_entity.pdbx_description
1 polymer ?
#
loop_
_entity_poly.entity_id
_entity_poly.type
_entity_poly.pdbx_seq_one_letter_code
_entity_poly.pdbx_strand_id
1 'polypeptide(L)'
;MPKLSTLSILATVHFMVEAMVSNRLTDIKIKAIKKPGIYADGDGLYLRMHAAGSKSWFFIYSRDGKRRELGLGGFGGTAPVSLALARRKADELRVMLANGIDPHAEKVAARSVSEKTFRKVAEQFIADRDDWKEHTRKEWERHLFEHAAILANTQIDAVTTDLVEATLKPLWEKRVTTGQRVRGKIESVLDYATVKKMRTGDNPARWSGHLEHLLTKAGRVTGANHKAMRYEDVPAFFSSLGDSSVEQLIRFILLTAVRSGEARLAEWDEIDLGAKIWTIPKERTKTGRELIVPLTDQAIASLPEQGKGLVFTQDDQALPIMAMPNWIRKNKPDITMHGFRSAFRDFAGDKTEFPREIAEMALGHKVGNAVEQAYRRSDALEKRRQLMETWAKYLSV
;
A
#
# COMPACT_ATOMS: atom_id res chain seq x y z
N MET A 1 27.10 26.60 55.81
CA MET A 1 26.93 25.13 55.79
C MET A 1 25.66 24.79 56.57
N PRO A 2 24.60 24.26 55.96
CA PRO A 2 23.42 23.86 56.71
C PRO A 2 23.68 22.49 57.35
N LYS A 3 23.49 22.39 58.66
CA LYS A 3 23.54 21.13 59.41
C LYS A 3 22.30 20.32 59.02
N LEU A 4 22.52 19.23 58.28
CA LEU A 4 21.51 18.18 58.12
C LEU A 4 21.18 17.58 59.49
N SER A 5 19.90 17.45 59.80
CA SER A 5 19.43 16.86 61.05
C SER A 5 19.78 15.36 61.07
N THR A 6 20.10 14.85 62.26
CA THR A 6 20.47 13.45 62.52
C THR A 6 19.40 12.45 62.04
N LEU A 7 18.13 12.87 61.94
CA LEU A 7 17.04 12.07 61.37
C LEU A 7 17.13 11.89 59.84
N SER A 8 17.61 12.89 59.10
CA SER A 8 17.78 12.76 57.64
C SER A 8 18.94 11.83 57.29
N ILE A 9 19.99 11.80 58.11
CA ILE A 9 21.13 10.91 57.94
C ILE A 9 20.72 9.47 58.28
N LEU A 10 19.94 9.23 59.34
CA LEU A 10 19.44 7.89 59.66
C LEU A 10 18.48 7.34 58.59
N ALA A 11 17.61 8.15 57.99
CA ALA A 11 16.71 7.70 56.92
C ALA A 11 17.46 7.34 55.63
N THR A 12 18.49 8.11 55.25
CA THR A 12 19.35 7.81 54.10
C THR A 12 20.24 6.59 54.37
N VAL A 13 20.76 6.43 55.58
CA VAL A 13 21.57 5.26 55.96
C VAL A 13 20.71 4.00 56.11
N HIS A 14 19.47 4.09 56.61
CA HIS A 14 18.54 2.97 56.64
C HIS A 14 18.15 2.51 55.23
N PHE A 15 17.93 3.46 54.31
CA PHE A 15 17.70 3.15 52.89
C PHE A 15 18.95 2.58 52.18
N MET A 16 20.15 3.00 52.58
CA MET A 16 21.43 2.47 52.05
C MET A 16 21.78 1.08 52.61
N VAL A 17 21.49 0.80 53.88
CA VAL A 17 21.72 -0.52 54.51
C VAL A 17 20.66 -1.54 54.08
N GLU A 18 19.42 -1.10 53.82
CA GLU A 18 18.39 -1.96 53.24
C GLU A 18 18.70 -2.38 51.78
N ALA A 19 19.59 -1.67 51.08
CA ALA A 19 19.99 -2.02 49.72
C ALA A 19 21.03 -3.15 49.64
N MET A 20 21.64 -3.58 50.77
CA MET A 20 22.73 -4.57 50.79
C MET A 20 22.29 -6.03 51.04
N VAL A 21 21.01 -6.27 51.31
CA VAL A 21 20.48 -7.64 51.48
C VAL A 21 19.74 -8.04 50.21
N SER A 22 20.31 -8.98 49.47
CA SER A 22 19.74 -9.57 48.28
C SER A 22 18.78 -10.73 48.60
N ASN A 23 17.96 -11.13 47.63
CA ASN A 23 17.03 -12.26 47.71
C ASN A 23 15.95 -12.18 48.81
N ARG A 24 15.41 -10.98 49.08
CA ARG A 24 14.43 -10.72 50.16
C ARG A 24 13.05 -11.34 49.94
N LEU A 25 12.63 -11.50 48.68
CA LEU A 25 11.33 -12.05 48.33
C LEU A 25 11.41 -13.58 48.22
N THR A 26 10.27 -14.22 48.47
CA THR A 26 10.03 -15.65 48.22
C THR A 26 8.71 -15.78 47.47
N ASP A 27 8.50 -16.86 46.73
CA ASP A 27 7.24 -17.04 45.98
C ASP A 27 6.00 -16.99 46.89
N ILE A 28 6.12 -17.46 48.13
CA ILE A 28 5.06 -17.38 49.15
C ILE A 28 4.77 -15.92 49.51
N LYS A 29 5.81 -15.13 49.81
CA LYS A 29 5.66 -13.69 50.10
C LYS A 29 5.03 -12.96 48.92
N ILE A 30 5.47 -13.27 47.69
CA ILE A 30 4.97 -12.64 46.46
C ILE A 30 3.47 -12.92 46.28
N LYS A 31 3.04 -14.17 46.47
CA LYS A 31 1.62 -14.54 46.38
C LYS A 31 0.76 -13.84 47.45
N ALA A 32 1.32 -13.61 48.63
CA ALA A 32 0.63 -12.94 49.74
C ALA A 32 0.49 -11.41 49.55
N ILE A 33 1.24 -10.79 48.64
CA ILE A 33 1.16 -9.36 48.36
C ILE A 33 -0.17 -9.01 47.67
N LYS A 34 -1.01 -8.26 48.38
CA LYS A 34 -2.29 -7.72 47.90
C LYS A 34 -2.33 -6.19 47.80
N LYS A 35 -1.48 -5.49 48.56
CA LYS A 35 -1.44 -4.03 48.58
C LYS A 35 -0.65 -3.52 47.35
N PRO A 36 -1.16 -2.54 46.59
CA PRO A 36 -0.39 -1.89 45.54
C PRO A 36 0.86 -1.22 46.12
N GLY A 37 1.99 -1.36 45.42
CA GLY A 37 3.27 -0.86 45.91
C GLY A 37 4.49 -1.46 45.21
N ILE A 38 5.67 -1.02 45.64
CA ILE A 38 6.97 -1.49 45.18
C ILE A 38 7.60 -2.31 46.30
N TYR A 39 8.05 -3.51 45.98
CA TYR A 39 8.63 -4.47 46.91
C TYR A 39 10.03 -4.84 46.43
N ALA A 40 11.04 -4.60 47.27
CA ALA A 40 12.44 -4.87 46.93
C ALA A 40 12.76 -6.36 47.11
N ASP A 41 13.34 -6.97 46.08
CA ASP A 41 14.05 -8.25 46.23
C ASP A 41 15.52 -8.02 46.62
N GLY A 42 16.08 -6.87 46.27
CA GLY A 42 17.47 -6.47 46.56
C GLY A 42 18.32 -6.35 45.29
N ASP A 43 19.52 -5.77 45.42
CA ASP A 43 20.47 -5.57 44.32
C ASP A 43 19.86 -4.95 43.05
N GLY A 44 18.98 -3.97 43.20
CA GLY A 44 18.31 -3.31 42.09
C GLY A 44 17.10 -4.05 41.51
N LEU A 45 16.74 -5.25 41.98
CA LEU A 45 15.54 -5.97 41.55
C LEU A 45 14.32 -5.63 42.44
N TYR A 46 13.20 -5.31 41.78
CA TYR A 46 11.95 -4.93 42.44
C TYR A 46 10.74 -5.59 41.78
N LEU A 47 9.71 -5.85 42.59
CA LEU A 47 8.38 -6.24 42.16
C LEU A 47 7.42 -5.07 42.33
N ARG A 48 6.67 -4.73 41.28
CA ARG A 48 5.56 -3.78 41.32
C ARG A 48 4.24 -4.53 41.40
N MET A 49 3.44 -4.25 42.42
CA MET A 49 2.04 -4.63 42.51
C MET A 49 1.18 -3.45 42.05
N HIS A 50 0.48 -3.59 40.94
CA HIS A 50 -0.39 -2.56 40.38
C HIS A 50 -1.75 -2.53 41.10
N ALA A 51 -2.43 -1.38 41.05
CA ALA A 51 -3.76 -1.22 41.63
C ALA A 51 -4.79 -2.24 41.09
N ALA A 52 -4.66 -2.61 39.81
CA ALA A 52 -5.50 -3.59 39.13
C ALA A 52 -5.19 -5.06 39.46
N GLY A 53 -4.28 -5.33 40.41
CA GLY A 53 -4.01 -6.69 40.88
C GLY A 53 -2.83 -7.40 40.19
N SER A 54 -2.36 -6.88 39.05
CA SER A 54 -1.24 -7.45 38.30
C SER A 54 0.11 -7.15 38.97
N LYS A 55 1.07 -8.06 38.79
CA LYS A 55 2.43 -7.97 39.34
C LYS A 55 3.45 -7.97 38.22
N SER A 56 4.44 -7.09 38.27
CA SER A 56 5.51 -7.00 37.25
C SER A 56 6.88 -6.74 37.85
N TRP A 57 7.89 -7.39 37.30
CA TRP A 57 9.29 -7.22 37.69
C TRP A 57 9.93 -6.05 36.96
N PHE A 58 10.79 -5.33 37.67
CA PHE A 58 11.60 -4.27 37.11
C PHE A 58 12.96 -4.18 37.83
N PHE A 59 13.95 -3.71 37.08
CA PHE A 59 15.31 -3.51 37.55
C PHE A 59 15.63 -2.02 37.57
N ILE A 60 16.21 -1.54 38.66
CA ILE A 60 16.65 -0.15 38.83
C ILE A 60 18.16 -0.12 38.98
N TYR A 61 18.80 0.78 38.24
CA TYR A 61 20.20 1.12 38.41
C TYR A 61 20.41 2.62 38.19
N SER A 62 21.58 3.11 38.55
CA SER A 62 21.98 4.49 38.27
C SER A 62 23.27 4.49 37.43
N ARG A 63 23.31 5.31 36.40
CA ARG A 63 24.49 5.55 35.55
C ARG A 63 24.55 7.04 35.23
N ASP A 64 25.73 7.64 35.33
CA ASP A 64 25.96 9.07 35.08
C ASP A 64 24.98 9.99 35.85
N GLY A 65 24.72 9.65 37.11
CA GLY A 65 23.79 10.39 37.97
C GLY A 65 22.30 10.24 37.62
N LYS A 66 21.95 9.45 36.59
CA LYS A 66 20.56 9.21 36.16
C LYS A 66 20.09 7.85 36.61
N ARG A 67 18.98 7.82 37.36
CA ARG A 67 18.26 6.60 37.72
C ARG A 67 17.47 6.09 36.51
N ARG A 68 17.62 4.81 36.19
CA ARG A 68 16.93 4.12 35.09
C ARG A 68 16.11 2.96 35.63
N GLU A 69 14.98 2.70 34.98
CA GLU A 69 14.06 1.60 35.29
C GLU A 69 13.87 0.74 34.04
N LEU A 70 14.11 -0.57 34.16
CA LEU A 70 13.94 -1.55 33.09
C LEU A 70 12.94 -2.62 33.50
N GLY A 71 11.82 -2.71 32.80
CA GLY A 71 10.84 -3.79 33.01
C GLY A 71 11.39 -5.16 32.56
N LEU A 72 11.25 -6.18 33.41
CA LEU A 72 11.72 -7.55 33.15
C LEU A 72 10.59 -8.53 32.76
N GLY A 73 9.33 -8.11 32.93
CA GLY A 73 8.12 -8.85 32.55
C GLY A 73 7.10 -9.01 33.68
N GLY A 74 5.92 -9.51 33.34
CA GLY A 74 4.84 -9.77 34.30
C GLY A 74 5.10 -11.04 35.10
N PHE A 75 4.73 -11.06 36.39
CA PHE A 75 4.79 -12.27 37.22
C PHE A 75 3.71 -13.30 36.85
N GLY A 76 2.61 -12.86 36.22
CA GLY A 76 1.55 -13.70 35.67
C GLY A 76 1.27 -13.38 34.19
N GLY A 77 0.24 -14.00 33.61
CA GLY A 77 -0.15 -13.84 32.21
C GLY A 77 0.27 -15.02 31.33
N THR A 78 0.26 -14.84 30.01
CA THR A 78 0.55 -15.88 29.01
C THR A 78 2.03 -16.29 28.95
N ALA A 79 2.93 -15.44 29.44
CA ALA A 79 4.37 -15.70 29.55
C ALA A 79 4.91 -15.19 30.91
N PRO A 80 4.65 -15.91 32.02
CA PRO A 80 4.98 -15.43 33.36
C PRO A 80 6.48 -15.46 33.64
N VAL A 81 6.98 -14.40 34.27
CA VAL A 81 8.35 -14.29 34.77
C VAL A 81 8.34 -14.63 36.26
N SER A 82 8.76 -15.86 36.57
CA SER A 82 8.93 -16.33 37.96
C SER A 82 10.00 -15.52 38.70
N LEU A 83 10.01 -15.58 40.03
CA LEU A 83 11.06 -14.96 40.84
C LEU A 83 12.47 -15.40 40.40
N ALA A 84 12.65 -16.70 40.15
CA ALA A 84 13.92 -17.26 39.68
C ALA A 84 14.33 -16.69 38.31
N LEU A 85 13.39 -16.55 37.37
CA LEU A 85 13.70 -15.94 36.06
C LEU A 85 13.97 -14.44 36.17
N ALA A 86 13.26 -13.73 37.06
CA ALA A 86 13.50 -12.31 37.32
C ALA A 86 14.90 -12.07 37.89
N ARG A 87 15.36 -12.92 38.82
CA ARG A 87 16.73 -12.88 39.36
C ARG A 87 17.77 -13.10 38.28
N ARG A 88 17.62 -14.16 37.45
CA ARG A 88 18.52 -14.41 36.31
C ARG A 88 18.60 -13.21 35.35
N LYS A 89 17.46 -12.64 34.97
CA LYS A 89 17.43 -11.42 34.13
C LYS A 89 18.11 -10.22 34.80
N ALA A 90 17.97 -10.07 36.12
CA ALA A 90 18.67 -9.02 36.85
C ALA A 90 20.18 -9.27 36.89
N ASP A 91 20.63 -10.52 37.04
CA ASP A 91 22.05 -10.89 36.98
C ASP A 91 22.65 -10.59 35.61
N GLU A 92 21.96 -10.91 34.51
CA GLU A 92 22.38 -10.56 33.15
C GLU A 92 22.59 -9.04 33.00
N LEU A 93 21.68 -8.22 33.53
CA LEU A 93 21.81 -6.76 33.51
C LEU A 93 22.97 -6.27 34.39
N ARG A 94 23.20 -6.89 35.54
CA ARG A 94 24.36 -6.58 36.38
C ARG A 94 25.68 -6.92 35.68
N VAL A 95 25.74 -8.05 34.97
CA VAL A 95 26.91 -8.43 34.17
C VAL A 95 27.17 -7.40 33.05
N MET A 96 26.12 -6.97 32.34
CA MET A 96 26.26 -5.90 31.34
C MET A 96 26.83 -4.62 31.96
N LEU A 97 26.29 -4.19 33.10
CA LEU A 97 26.76 -3.01 33.82
C LEU A 97 28.21 -3.16 34.31
N ALA A 98 28.58 -4.34 34.81
CA ALA A 98 29.95 -4.65 35.24
C ALA A 98 30.95 -4.59 34.07
N ASN A 99 30.51 -5.00 32.88
CA ASN A 99 31.28 -4.89 31.63
C ASN A 99 31.23 -3.49 31.00
N GLY A 100 30.63 -2.50 31.67
CA GLY A 100 30.55 -1.12 31.20
C GLY A 100 29.47 -0.84 30.14
N ILE A 101 28.60 -1.81 29.84
CA ILE A 101 27.52 -1.69 28.86
C ILE A 101 26.26 -1.15 29.57
N ASP A 102 25.66 -0.08 29.04
CA ASP A 102 24.39 0.45 29.54
C ASP A 102 23.20 -0.31 28.90
N PRO A 103 22.43 -1.13 29.65
CA PRO A 103 21.37 -1.93 29.07
C PRO A 103 20.19 -1.10 28.52
N HIS A 104 19.98 0.12 29.02
CA HIS A 104 18.97 1.01 28.48
C HIS A 104 19.40 1.54 27.10
N ALA A 105 20.66 1.96 26.98
CA ALA A 105 21.22 2.39 25.71
C ALA A 105 21.19 1.25 24.68
N GLU A 106 21.54 0.03 25.09
CA GLU A 106 21.47 -1.17 24.24
C GLU A 106 20.04 -1.45 23.76
N LYS A 107 19.04 -1.37 24.65
CA LYS A 107 17.63 -1.55 24.28
C LYS A 107 17.11 -0.46 23.35
N VAL A 108 17.52 0.79 23.56
CA VAL A 108 17.18 1.92 22.67
C VAL A 108 17.85 1.76 21.32
N ALA A 109 19.12 1.34 21.28
CA ALA A 109 19.85 1.07 20.06
C ALA A 109 19.21 -0.08 19.28
N ALA A 110 18.92 -1.20 19.93
CA ALA A 110 18.23 -2.36 19.31
C ALA A 110 16.86 -1.96 18.73
N ARG A 111 16.09 -1.12 19.44
CA ARG A 111 14.82 -0.58 18.93
C ARG A 111 15.04 0.33 17.72
N SER A 112 15.99 1.26 17.79
CA SER A 112 16.33 2.15 16.67
C SER A 112 16.79 1.37 15.44
N VAL A 113 17.52 0.26 15.63
CA VAL A 113 17.94 -0.65 14.54
C VAL A 113 16.70 -1.34 13.96
N SER A 114 15.79 -1.84 14.80
CA SER A 114 14.55 -2.48 14.31
C SER A 114 13.64 -1.52 13.51
N GLU A 115 13.63 -0.23 13.88
CA GLU A 115 12.86 0.82 13.21
C GLU A 115 13.49 1.28 11.88
N LYS A 116 14.77 0.93 11.62
CA LYS A 116 15.51 1.28 10.39
C LYS A 116 15.62 0.13 9.38
N THR A 117 14.81 -0.91 9.51
CA THR A 117 14.76 -1.98 8.49
C THR A 117 14.05 -1.51 7.22
N PHE A 118 14.35 -2.13 6.07
CA PHE A 118 13.68 -1.84 4.80
C PHE A 118 12.15 -1.92 4.93
N ARG A 119 11.63 -2.95 5.63
CA ARG A 119 10.19 -3.10 5.86
C ARG A 119 9.60 -1.91 6.60
N LYS A 120 10.25 -1.45 7.68
CA LYS A 120 9.75 -0.32 8.48
C LYS A 120 9.82 1.00 7.73
N VAL A 121 10.87 1.21 6.96
CA VAL A 121 11.00 2.40 6.12
C VAL A 121 9.99 2.38 4.97
N ALA A 122 9.71 1.22 4.37
CA ALA A 122 8.66 1.05 3.37
C ALA A 122 7.26 1.31 3.94
N GLU A 123 6.95 0.79 5.14
CA GLU A 123 5.70 1.08 5.86
C GLU A 123 5.53 2.59 6.10
N GLN A 124 6.60 3.26 6.56
CA GLN A 124 6.58 4.70 6.77
C GLN A 124 6.41 5.47 5.45
N PHE A 125 7.14 5.09 4.40
CA PHE A 125 7.02 5.72 3.08
C PHE A 125 5.59 5.64 2.54
N ILE A 126 4.92 4.50 2.69
CA ILE A 126 3.52 4.33 2.28
C ILE A 126 2.58 5.12 3.20
N ALA A 127 2.84 5.16 4.51
CA ALA A 127 2.05 5.92 5.47
C ALA A 127 2.06 7.43 5.20
N ASP A 128 3.20 7.98 4.76
CA ASP A 128 3.38 9.40 4.44
C ASP A 128 2.67 9.83 3.12
N ARG A 129 1.99 8.92 2.41
CA ARG A 129 1.24 9.19 1.16
C ARG A 129 -0.26 9.24 1.40
N ASP A 130 -0.73 10.41 1.81
CA ASP A 130 -2.16 10.75 1.92
C ASP A 130 -2.80 11.00 0.54
N ASP A 131 -1.99 11.30 -0.48
CA ASP A 131 -2.39 11.51 -1.87
C ASP A 131 -2.83 10.23 -2.61
N TRP A 132 -2.63 9.06 -2.01
CA TRP A 132 -2.86 7.77 -2.67
C TRP A 132 -4.25 7.19 -2.42
N LYS A 133 -4.85 6.67 -3.49
CA LYS A 133 -6.07 5.84 -3.40
C LYS A 133 -5.73 4.48 -2.78
N GLU A 134 -6.71 3.86 -2.13
CA GLU A 134 -6.54 2.57 -1.42
C GLU A 134 -5.96 1.45 -2.29
N HIS A 135 -6.40 1.33 -3.55
CA HIS A 135 -5.87 0.32 -4.45
C HIS A 135 -4.37 0.52 -4.77
N THR A 136 -3.92 1.79 -4.82
CA THR A 136 -2.51 2.12 -5.03
C THR A 136 -1.69 1.71 -3.82
N ARG A 137 -2.16 2.03 -2.60
CA ARG A 137 -1.55 1.60 -1.34
C ARG A 137 -1.38 0.07 -1.30
N LYS A 138 -2.45 -0.68 -1.54
CA LYS A 138 -2.40 -2.16 -1.59
C LYS A 138 -1.43 -2.71 -2.64
N GLU A 139 -1.33 -2.07 -3.81
CA GLU A 139 -0.36 -2.49 -4.83
C GLU A 139 1.09 -2.29 -4.37
N TRP A 140 1.38 -1.17 -3.68
CA TRP A 140 2.69 -0.89 -3.09
C TRP A 140 3.04 -1.86 -1.97
N GLU A 141 2.11 -2.10 -1.05
CA GLU A 141 2.27 -3.09 0.02
C GLU A 141 2.58 -4.46 -0.56
N ARG A 142 1.77 -4.99 -1.49
CA ARG A 142 2.04 -6.28 -2.13
C ARG A 142 3.43 -6.35 -2.76
N HIS A 143 3.82 -5.31 -3.52
CA HIS A 143 5.11 -5.31 -4.20
C HIS A 143 6.30 -5.23 -3.24
N LEU A 144 6.21 -4.44 -2.18
CA LEU A 144 7.33 -4.27 -1.24
C LEU A 144 7.36 -5.34 -0.14
N PHE A 145 6.20 -5.85 0.25
CA PHE A 145 6.05 -6.75 1.40
C PHE A 145 6.08 -8.22 1.01
N GLU A 146 5.61 -8.56 -0.20
CA GLU A 146 5.66 -9.92 -0.72
C GLU A 146 6.81 -10.09 -1.71
N HIS A 147 6.85 -9.27 -2.77
CA HIS A 147 7.86 -9.44 -3.82
C HIS A 147 9.27 -8.99 -3.40
N ALA A 148 9.40 -8.04 -2.48
CA ALA A 148 10.67 -7.63 -1.90
C ALA A 148 10.90 -8.13 -0.46
N ALA A 149 10.24 -9.23 -0.08
CA ALA A 149 10.33 -9.80 1.28
C ALA A 149 11.77 -10.14 1.71
N ILE A 150 12.66 -10.47 0.76
CA ILE A 150 14.09 -10.72 1.02
C ILE A 150 14.75 -9.51 1.71
N LEU A 151 14.34 -8.29 1.36
CA LEU A 151 14.90 -7.07 1.95
C LEU A 151 14.32 -6.75 3.33
N ALA A 152 13.18 -7.35 3.73
CA ALA A 152 12.34 -6.86 4.82
C ALA A 152 13.08 -6.53 6.12
N ASN A 153 13.96 -7.43 6.58
CA ASN A 153 14.70 -7.30 7.83
C ASN A 153 16.10 -6.68 7.67
N THR A 154 16.50 -6.35 6.44
CA THR A 154 17.79 -5.71 6.15
C THR A 154 17.75 -4.27 6.66
N GLN A 155 18.81 -3.82 7.33
CA GLN A 155 18.95 -2.39 7.66
C GLN A 155 18.95 -1.56 6.38
N ILE A 156 18.26 -0.41 6.39
CA ILE A 156 18.04 0.40 5.19
C ILE A 156 19.36 0.94 4.58
N ASP A 157 20.37 1.16 5.41
CA ASP A 157 21.72 1.56 5.03
C ASP A 157 22.59 0.37 4.58
N ALA A 158 22.22 -0.85 4.94
CA ALA A 158 22.88 -2.09 4.54
C ALA A 158 22.27 -2.75 3.29
N VAL A 159 21.25 -2.15 2.67
CA VAL A 159 20.71 -2.65 1.39
C VAL A 159 21.76 -2.45 0.30
N THR A 160 22.25 -3.54 -0.27
CA THR A 160 23.27 -3.57 -1.33
C THR A 160 22.69 -3.87 -2.71
N THR A 161 23.48 -3.63 -3.76
CA THR A 161 23.11 -4.01 -5.14
C THR A 161 22.82 -5.50 -5.26
N ASP A 162 23.65 -6.36 -4.67
CA ASP A 162 23.48 -7.82 -4.74
C ASP A 162 22.16 -8.28 -4.11
N LEU A 163 21.76 -7.67 -3.00
CA LEU A 163 20.47 -7.97 -2.36
C LEU A 163 19.29 -7.53 -3.24
N VAL A 164 19.41 -6.37 -3.88
CA VAL A 164 18.39 -5.88 -4.82
C VAL A 164 18.32 -6.77 -6.05
N GLU A 165 19.46 -7.19 -6.62
CA GLU A 165 19.52 -8.10 -7.75
C GLU A 165 18.90 -9.46 -7.39
N ALA A 166 19.30 -10.06 -6.27
CA ALA A 166 18.74 -11.33 -5.79
C ALA A 166 17.23 -11.26 -5.57
N THR A 167 16.73 -10.10 -5.11
CA THR A 167 15.30 -9.84 -4.96
C THR A 167 14.57 -9.77 -6.31
N LEU A 168 15.17 -9.11 -7.29
CA LEU A 168 14.52 -8.84 -8.57
C LEU A 168 14.66 -9.98 -9.58
N LYS A 169 15.74 -10.75 -9.54
CA LYS A 169 16.06 -11.79 -10.54
C LYS A 169 14.93 -12.80 -10.77
N PRO A 170 14.27 -13.37 -9.73
CA PRO A 170 13.15 -14.30 -9.95
C PRO A 170 11.94 -13.65 -10.64
N LEU A 171 11.69 -12.36 -10.36
CA LEU A 171 10.63 -11.59 -11.01
C LEU A 171 11.03 -11.23 -12.43
N TRP A 172 12.30 -10.92 -12.67
CA TRP A 172 12.81 -10.58 -13.98
C TRP A 172 12.72 -11.74 -14.95
N GLU A 173 13.03 -12.96 -14.50
CA GLU A 173 12.96 -14.18 -15.32
C GLU A 173 11.52 -14.59 -15.65
N LYS A 174 10.58 -14.41 -14.71
CA LYS A 174 9.19 -14.90 -14.85
C LYS A 174 8.19 -13.84 -15.29
N ARG A 175 8.37 -12.59 -14.86
CA ARG A 175 7.40 -11.48 -14.94
C ARG A 175 8.10 -10.12 -15.00
N VAL A 176 8.85 -9.88 -16.08
CA VAL A 176 9.70 -8.68 -16.29
C VAL A 176 9.00 -7.37 -15.90
N THR A 177 7.74 -7.18 -16.32
CA THR A 177 6.98 -5.94 -16.03
C THR A 177 6.72 -5.76 -14.53
N THR A 178 6.41 -6.83 -13.81
CA THR A 178 6.30 -6.81 -12.35
C THR A 178 7.66 -6.53 -11.72
N GLY A 179 8.73 -7.16 -12.22
CA GLY A 179 10.10 -6.91 -11.77
C GLY A 179 10.49 -5.43 -11.89
N GLN A 180 10.23 -4.80 -13.04
CA GLN A 180 10.48 -3.37 -13.26
C GLN A 180 9.71 -2.48 -12.28
N ARG A 181 8.42 -2.80 -12.03
CA ARG A 181 7.60 -2.06 -11.06
C ARG A 181 8.11 -2.23 -9.63
N VAL A 182 8.49 -3.44 -9.24
CA VAL A 182 9.05 -3.70 -7.90
C VAL A 182 10.37 -2.95 -7.72
N ARG A 183 11.27 -2.98 -8.72
CA ARG A 183 12.53 -2.22 -8.71
C ARG A 183 12.30 -0.72 -8.48
N GLY A 184 11.42 -0.09 -9.26
CA GLY A 184 11.12 1.34 -9.11
C GLY A 184 10.54 1.69 -7.73
N LYS A 185 9.78 0.78 -7.11
CA LYS A 185 9.28 0.96 -5.74
C LYS A 185 10.41 0.82 -4.71
N ILE A 186 11.32 -0.15 -4.86
CA ILE A 186 12.51 -0.30 -3.99
C ILE A 186 13.37 0.97 -4.09
N GLU A 187 13.63 1.45 -5.31
CA GLU A 187 14.36 2.68 -5.58
C GLU A 187 13.73 3.88 -4.85
N SER A 188 12.41 4.05 -4.96
CA SER A 188 11.68 5.13 -4.27
C SER A 188 11.80 5.08 -2.75
N VAL A 189 11.75 3.88 -2.13
CA VAL A 189 11.91 3.73 -0.68
C VAL A 189 13.34 4.09 -0.25
N LEU A 190 14.34 3.69 -1.04
CA LEU A 190 15.75 4.01 -0.75
C LEU A 190 16.06 5.50 -0.94
N ASP A 191 15.44 6.16 -1.93
CA ASP A 191 15.56 7.61 -2.09
C ASP A 191 14.89 8.36 -0.92
N TYR A 192 13.70 7.93 -0.51
CA TYR A 192 13.02 8.45 0.67
C TYR A 192 13.90 8.33 1.92
N ALA A 193 14.52 7.17 2.14
CA ALA A 193 15.44 6.94 3.24
C ALA A 193 16.68 7.86 3.17
N THR A 194 17.18 8.13 1.98
CA THR A 194 18.31 9.04 1.74
C THR A 194 17.93 10.48 2.13
N VAL A 195 16.76 10.96 1.71
CA VAL A 195 16.23 12.29 2.08
C VAL A 195 16.02 12.42 3.59
N LYS A 196 15.55 11.35 4.24
CA LYS A 196 15.39 11.29 5.71
C LYS A 196 16.71 11.06 6.45
N LYS A 197 17.86 11.03 5.76
CA LYS A 197 19.20 10.81 6.31
C LYS A 197 19.34 9.48 7.07
N MET A 198 18.56 8.48 6.68
CA MET A 198 18.59 7.12 7.25
C MET A 198 19.63 6.24 6.56
N ARG A 199 20.04 6.61 5.34
CA ARG A 199 21.12 5.98 4.57
C ARG A 199 21.92 7.04 3.81
N THR A 200 23.10 6.65 3.36
CA THR A 200 24.00 7.46 2.54
C THR A 200 24.47 6.69 1.31
N GLY A 201 25.07 7.41 0.37
CA GLY A 201 25.61 6.81 -0.85
C GLY A 201 24.55 6.43 -1.88
N ASP A 202 25.07 5.87 -2.96
CA ASP A 202 24.36 5.56 -4.19
C ASP A 202 23.20 4.58 -3.98
N ASN A 203 22.04 4.89 -4.59
CA ASN A 203 20.88 4.01 -4.53
C ASN A 203 21.15 2.69 -5.30
N PRO A 204 21.20 1.53 -4.61
CA PRO A 204 21.51 0.24 -5.23
C PRO A 204 20.41 -0.26 -6.18
N ALA A 205 19.20 0.31 -6.10
CA ALA A 205 18.10 -0.01 -6.98
C ALA A 205 18.01 0.91 -8.21
N ARG A 206 18.98 1.81 -8.41
CA ARG A 206 19.03 2.68 -9.58
C ARG A 206 19.08 1.87 -10.86
N TRP A 207 18.31 2.28 -11.86
CA TRP A 207 18.34 1.62 -13.17
C TRP A 207 19.48 2.10 -14.06
N SER A 208 19.43 3.36 -14.48
CA SER A 208 20.36 3.91 -15.47
C SER A 208 21.79 3.97 -14.91
N GLY A 209 22.74 3.41 -15.66
CA GLY A 209 24.14 3.30 -15.30
C GLY A 209 24.42 2.32 -14.16
N HIS A 210 23.46 1.47 -13.77
CA HIS A 210 23.62 0.55 -12.64
C HIS A 210 22.94 -0.81 -12.89
N LEU A 211 21.72 -1.05 -12.39
CA LEU A 211 21.06 -2.35 -12.51
C LEU A 211 20.84 -2.81 -13.96
N GLU A 212 20.81 -1.90 -14.93
CA GLU A 212 20.68 -2.26 -16.35
C GLU A 212 21.83 -3.11 -16.90
N HIS A 213 22.99 -3.10 -16.25
CA HIS A 213 24.16 -3.91 -16.60
C HIS A 213 24.14 -5.29 -15.92
N LEU A 214 23.41 -5.44 -14.81
CA LEU A 214 23.34 -6.67 -14.01
C LEU A 214 22.12 -7.51 -14.36
N LEU A 215 20.96 -6.84 -14.34
CA LEU A 215 19.71 -7.41 -14.82
C LEU A 215 19.70 -7.21 -16.33
N THR A 216 20.30 -8.17 -17.06
CA THR A 216 20.27 -8.19 -18.52
C THR A 216 18.87 -7.82 -18.99
N LYS A 217 18.77 -7.00 -20.04
CA LYS A 217 17.51 -6.73 -20.73
C LYS A 217 16.92 -8.10 -21.02
N ALA A 218 15.95 -8.55 -20.23
CA ALA A 218 15.17 -9.74 -20.52
C ALA A 218 14.67 -9.51 -21.94
N GLY A 219 15.31 -10.24 -22.86
CA GLY A 219 15.62 -9.71 -24.18
C GLY A 219 14.35 -9.23 -24.79
N ARG A 220 14.22 -7.90 -24.98
CA ARG A 220 13.03 -7.21 -25.49
C ARG A 220 11.90 -8.24 -25.54
N VAL A 221 11.33 -8.57 -24.38
CA VAL A 221 9.90 -8.72 -24.40
C VAL A 221 9.51 -7.27 -24.67
N THR A 222 9.58 -6.89 -25.96
CA THR A 222 8.45 -6.28 -26.60
C THR A 222 7.35 -7.09 -25.96
N GLY A 223 6.75 -6.53 -24.89
CA GLY A 223 5.36 -6.83 -24.68
C GLY A 223 4.86 -6.71 -26.09
N ALA A 224 4.48 -7.83 -26.70
CA ALA A 224 3.67 -7.77 -27.88
C ALA A 224 2.58 -6.84 -27.38
N ASN A 225 2.70 -5.54 -27.70
CA ASN A 225 1.94 -4.47 -27.06
C ASN A 225 0.55 -4.98 -27.27
N HIS A 226 -0.11 -5.51 -26.23
CA HIS A 226 -1.13 -6.55 -26.38
C HIS A 226 -1.96 -6.17 -27.60
N LYS A 227 -1.76 -6.87 -28.75
CA LYS A 227 -2.03 -6.26 -30.06
C LYS A 227 -3.45 -5.71 -29.98
N ALA A 228 -3.56 -4.39 -29.96
CA ALA A 228 -4.86 -3.75 -29.90
C ALA A 228 -5.62 -4.28 -31.10
N MET A 229 -6.86 -4.73 -30.89
CA MET A 229 -7.75 -5.04 -32.00
C MET A 229 -7.72 -3.84 -32.94
N ARG A 230 -7.42 -4.07 -34.22
CA ARG A 230 -7.44 -2.98 -35.18
C ARG A 230 -8.88 -2.49 -35.32
N TYR A 231 -9.10 -1.21 -35.55
CA TYR A 231 -10.46 -0.69 -35.61
C TYR A 231 -11.28 -1.35 -36.72
N GLU A 232 -10.65 -1.84 -37.79
CA GLU A 232 -11.29 -2.59 -38.88
C GLU A 232 -11.85 -3.95 -38.46
N ASP A 233 -11.32 -4.56 -37.40
CA ASP A 233 -11.78 -5.86 -36.89
C ASP A 233 -12.93 -5.71 -35.87
N VAL A 234 -13.15 -4.48 -35.36
CA VAL A 234 -14.13 -4.22 -34.29
C VAL A 234 -15.57 -4.44 -34.75
N PRO A 235 -16.03 -4.04 -35.96
CA PRO A 235 -17.40 -4.31 -36.39
C PRO A 235 -17.73 -5.81 -36.41
N ALA A 236 -16.84 -6.65 -36.94
CA ALA A 236 -17.03 -8.10 -36.95
C ALA A 236 -17.09 -8.69 -35.53
N PHE A 237 -16.26 -8.17 -34.60
CA PHE A 237 -16.33 -8.54 -33.19
C PHE A 237 -17.64 -8.09 -32.54
N PHE A 238 -18.06 -6.84 -32.79
CA PHE A 238 -19.28 -6.24 -32.25
C PHE A 238 -20.52 -7.05 -32.65
N SER A 239 -20.64 -7.41 -33.93
CA SER A 239 -21.73 -8.23 -34.47
C SER A 239 -21.73 -9.67 -33.97
N SER A 240 -20.60 -10.15 -33.41
CA SER A 240 -20.50 -11.51 -32.85
C SER A 240 -20.92 -11.62 -31.39
N LEU A 241 -21.21 -10.50 -30.71
CA LEU A 241 -21.66 -10.48 -29.33
C LEU A 241 -23.14 -10.93 -29.24
N GLY A 242 -23.43 -11.86 -28.33
CA GLY A 242 -24.78 -12.22 -27.92
C GLY A 242 -25.33 -11.31 -26.82
N ASP A 243 -26.22 -11.85 -25.98
CA ASP A 243 -27.00 -11.05 -25.02
C ASP A 243 -26.76 -11.40 -23.54
N SER A 244 -25.67 -12.11 -23.21
CA SER A 244 -25.30 -12.26 -21.81
C SER A 244 -24.91 -10.91 -21.18
N SER A 245 -25.03 -10.76 -19.85
CA SER A 245 -24.70 -9.51 -19.15
C SER A 245 -23.27 -9.02 -19.45
N VAL A 246 -22.31 -9.94 -19.62
CA VAL A 246 -20.93 -9.59 -19.97
C VAL A 246 -20.82 -9.09 -21.41
N GLU A 247 -21.57 -9.67 -22.34
CA GLU A 247 -21.58 -9.25 -23.75
C GLU A 247 -22.28 -7.90 -23.93
N GLN A 248 -23.39 -7.66 -23.21
CA GLN A 248 -24.04 -6.35 -23.15
C GLN A 248 -23.09 -5.28 -22.59
N LEU A 249 -22.35 -5.58 -21.51
CA LEU A 249 -21.32 -4.69 -20.97
C LEU A 249 -20.22 -4.40 -22.02
N ILE A 250 -19.74 -5.42 -22.74
CA ILE A 250 -18.74 -5.25 -23.81
C ILE A 250 -19.30 -4.35 -24.92
N ARG A 251 -20.54 -4.60 -25.36
CA ARG A 251 -21.24 -3.82 -26.39
C ARG A 251 -21.36 -2.35 -25.98
N PHE A 252 -21.79 -2.10 -24.75
CA PHE A 252 -21.92 -0.75 -24.20
C PHE A 252 -20.56 -0.03 -24.12
N ILE A 253 -19.49 -0.71 -23.69
CA ILE A 253 -18.13 -0.14 -23.66
C ILE A 253 -17.62 0.18 -25.06
N LEU A 254 -17.90 -0.65 -26.05
CA LEU A 254 -17.54 -0.36 -27.44
C LEU A 254 -18.26 0.90 -27.93
N LEU A 255 -19.56 1.02 -27.69
CA LEU A 255 -20.37 2.14 -28.16
C LEU A 255 -20.07 3.47 -27.44
N THR A 256 -19.59 3.41 -26.20
CA THR A 256 -19.32 4.61 -25.37
C THR A 256 -17.84 4.93 -25.23
N ALA A 257 -16.96 4.01 -25.59
CA ALA A 257 -15.51 4.07 -25.41
C ALA A 257 -15.05 4.35 -23.96
N VAL A 258 -15.88 4.13 -22.94
CA VAL A 258 -15.48 4.31 -21.52
C VAL A 258 -14.58 3.19 -21.01
N ARG A 259 -14.02 3.34 -19.81
CA ARG A 259 -13.24 2.26 -19.19
C ARG A 259 -14.17 1.18 -18.65
N SER A 260 -13.69 -0.07 -18.64
CA SER A 260 -14.48 -1.19 -18.12
C SER A 260 -14.89 -1.02 -16.67
N GLY A 261 -14.02 -0.46 -15.82
CA GLY A 261 -14.35 -0.17 -14.42
C GLY A 261 -15.45 0.87 -14.25
N GLU A 262 -15.57 1.82 -15.18
CA GLU A 262 -16.61 2.85 -15.19
C GLU A 262 -17.97 2.23 -15.60
N ALA A 263 -18.01 1.47 -16.70
CA ALA A 263 -19.24 0.83 -17.18
C ALA A 263 -19.74 -0.31 -16.25
N ARG A 264 -18.84 -1.15 -15.72
CA ARG A 264 -19.19 -2.27 -14.83
C ARG A 264 -19.88 -1.83 -13.55
N LEU A 265 -19.65 -0.59 -13.14
CA LEU A 265 -20.20 0.01 -11.93
C LEU A 265 -21.24 1.09 -12.25
N ALA A 266 -21.69 1.21 -13.49
CA ALA A 266 -22.72 2.17 -13.87
C ALA A 266 -24.01 1.90 -13.10
N GLU A 267 -24.67 2.96 -12.66
CA GLU A 267 -25.96 2.90 -11.97
C GLU A 267 -27.06 3.56 -12.82
N TRP A 268 -28.29 3.06 -12.70
CA TRP A 268 -29.42 3.53 -13.50
C TRP A 268 -29.79 5.00 -13.25
N ASP A 269 -29.51 5.52 -12.05
CA ASP A 269 -29.73 6.93 -11.69
C ASP A 269 -28.74 7.90 -12.37
N GLU A 270 -27.67 7.37 -12.97
CA GLU A 270 -26.68 8.14 -13.72
C GLU A 270 -27.06 8.32 -15.19
N ILE A 271 -28.04 7.54 -15.68
CA ILE A 271 -28.44 7.50 -17.08
C ILE A 271 -29.74 8.29 -17.24
N ASP A 272 -29.64 9.42 -17.93
CA ASP A 272 -30.79 10.17 -18.41
C ASP A 272 -31.08 9.75 -19.86
N LEU A 273 -32.06 8.87 -20.03
CA LEU A 273 -32.51 8.38 -21.32
C LEU A 273 -33.18 9.48 -22.17
N GLY A 274 -33.78 10.48 -21.54
CA GLY A 274 -34.42 11.60 -22.22
C GLY A 274 -33.40 12.56 -22.84
N ALA A 275 -32.37 12.92 -22.06
CA ALA A 275 -31.24 13.72 -22.53
C ALA A 275 -30.18 12.91 -23.30
N LYS A 276 -30.31 11.57 -23.32
CA LYS A 276 -29.35 10.62 -23.91
C LYS A 276 -27.94 10.88 -23.40
N ILE A 277 -27.78 10.91 -22.08
CA ILE A 277 -26.50 11.12 -21.41
C ILE A 277 -26.33 10.13 -20.26
N TRP A 278 -25.08 9.79 -19.98
CA TRP A 278 -24.68 9.06 -18.77
C TRP A 278 -23.63 9.87 -18.01
N THR A 279 -23.91 10.22 -16.76
CA THR A 279 -23.05 11.08 -15.93
C THR A 279 -22.28 10.25 -14.92
N ILE A 280 -20.97 10.10 -15.13
CA ILE A 280 -20.09 9.29 -14.28
C ILE A 280 -19.51 10.16 -13.16
N PRO A 281 -19.77 9.86 -11.87
CA PRO A 281 -19.25 10.61 -10.74
C PRO A 281 -17.72 10.63 -10.71
N LYS A 282 -17.15 11.74 -10.22
CA LYS A 282 -15.69 11.97 -10.16
C LYS A 282 -14.94 10.91 -9.35
N GLU A 283 -15.61 10.26 -8.41
CA GLU A 283 -15.08 9.21 -7.56
C GLU A 283 -14.74 7.94 -8.36
N ARG A 284 -15.54 7.64 -9.40
CA ARG A 284 -15.34 6.47 -10.27
C ARG A 284 -14.47 6.75 -11.50
N THR A 285 -14.18 8.01 -11.81
CA THR A 285 -13.28 8.33 -12.93
C THR A 285 -11.82 8.25 -12.52
N LYS A 286 -10.97 7.86 -13.47
CA LYS A 286 -9.51 7.85 -13.26
C LYS A 286 -8.93 9.26 -13.09
N THR A 287 -9.55 10.26 -13.70
CA THR A 287 -9.08 11.65 -13.74
C THR A 287 -9.52 12.48 -12.53
N GLY A 288 -10.44 11.97 -11.71
CA GLY A 288 -10.98 12.68 -10.55
C GLY A 288 -11.92 13.83 -10.93
N ARG A 289 -12.52 13.77 -12.12
CA ARG A 289 -13.53 14.72 -12.60
C ARG A 289 -14.77 13.97 -13.05
N GLU A 290 -15.93 14.59 -12.92
CA GLU A 290 -17.16 14.04 -13.49
C GLU A 290 -17.00 13.89 -15.01
N LEU A 291 -17.54 12.82 -15.57
CA LEU A 291 -17.52 12.57 -17.01
C LEU A 291 -18.95 12.39 -17.52
N ILE A 292 -19.41 13.33 -18.33
CA ILE A 292 -20.68 13.23 -19.04
C ILE A 292 -20.42 12.49 -20.35
N VAL A 293 -21.09 11.37 -20.59
CA VAL A 293 -20.94 10.53 -21.79
C VAL A 293 -22.20 10.66 -22.64
N PRO A 294 -22.11 11.14 -23.89
CA PRO A 294 -23.27 11.15 -24.77
C PRO A 294 -23.61 9.71 -25.19
N LEU A 295 -24.89 9.35 -25.08
CA LEU A 295 -25.39 8.04 -25.49
C LEU A 295 -26.00 8.15 -26.89
N THR A 296 -25.61 7.22 -27.76
CA THR A 296 -26.25 7.01 -29.07
C THR A 296 -27.48 6.11 -28.90
N ASP A 297 -28.36 6.08 -29.89
CA ASP A 297 -29.52 5.18 -29.87
C ASP A 297 -29.11 3.72 -29.77
N GLN A 298 -27.99 3.35 -30.39
CA GLN A 298 -27.41 2.01 -30.30
C GLN A 298 -26.86 1.72 -28.90
N ALA A 299 -26.24 2.71 -28.24
CA ALA A 299 -25.77 2.55 -26.86
C ALA A 299 -26.96 2.33 -25.91
N ILE A 300 -28.04 3.09 -26.08
CA ILE A 300 -29.28 2.93 -25.31
C ILE A 300 -29.90 1.55 -25.57
N ALA A 301 -30.00 1.13 -26.83
CA ALA A 301 -30.52 -0.18 -27.21
C ALA A 301 -29.67 -1.36 -26.68
N SER A 302 -28.40 -1.12 -26.33
CA SER A 302 -27.52 -2.14 -25.74
C SER A 302 -27.68 -2.30 -24.23
N LEU A 303 -28.44 -1.41 -23.57
CA LEU A 303 -28.69 -1.50 -22.14
C LEU A 303 -29.66 -2.66 -21.85
N PRO A 304 -29.53 -3.33 -20.68
CA PRO A 304 -30.54 -4.26 -20.20
C PRO A 304 -31.85 -3.54 -19.87
N GLU A 305 -32.88 -4.29 -19.50
CA GLU A 305 -34.15 -3.72 -19.04
C GLU A 305 -33.92 -2.76 -17.86
N GLN A 306 -34.58 -1.59 -17.91
CA GLN A 306 -34.39 -0.54 -16.94
C GLN A 306 -34.77 -1.00 -15.52
N GLY A 307 -33.84 -0.81 -14.58
CA GLY A 307 -33.99 -1.26 -13.20
C GLY A 307 -33.58 -0.22 -12.17
N LYS A 308 -33.23 -0.69 -10.98
CA LYS A 308 -32.67 0.11 -9.88
C LYS A 308 -31.25 -0.32 -9.59
N GLY A 309 -30.41 0.60 -9.15
CA GLY A 309 -29.00 0.31 -8.81
C GLY A 309 -28.17 0.04 -10.06
N LEU A 310 -27.34 -0.99 -10.01
CA LEU A 310 -26.36 -1.30 -11.06
C LEU A 310 -27.03 -1.66 -12.40
N VAL A 311 -26.46 -1.14 -13.49
CA VAL A 311 -26.93 -1.41 -14.85
C VAL A 311 -26.53 -2.82 -15.29
N PHE A 312 -25.26 -3.19 -15.14
CA PHE A 312 -24.75 -4.49 -15.59
C PHE A 312 -24.50 -5.42 -14.41
N THR A 313 -25.41 -6.37 -14.20
CA THR A 313 -25.35 -7.30 -13.07
C THR A 313 -25.28 -8.76 -13.50
N GLN A 314 -24.77 -9.58 -12.59
CA GLN A 314 -24.93 -11.03 -12.59
C GLN A 314 -25.38 -11.40 -11.17
N ASP A 315 -26.54 -12.05 -11.04
CA ASP A 315 -27.15 -12.39 -9.75
C ASP A 315 -27.30 -11.16 -8.82
N ASP A 316 -27.79 -10.04 -9.36
CA ASP A 316 -27.94 -8.73 -8.69
C ASP A 316 -26.66 -8.13 -8.11
N GLN A 317 -25.49 -8.65 -8.50
CA GLN A 317 -24.19 -8.13 -8.11
C GLN A 317 -23.44 -7.53 -9.30
N ALA A 318 -22.55 -6.58 -9.03
CA ALA A 318 -21.65 -6.07 -10.05
C ALA A 318 -20.84 -7.22 -10.66
N LEU A 319 -20.76 -7.25 -11.99
CA LEU A 319 -19.88 -8.20 -12.68
C LEU A 319 -18.45 -8.13 -12.11
N PRO A 320 -17.75 -9.25 -11.87
CA PRO A 320 -16.37 -9.22 -11.37
C PRO A 320 -15.42 -8.44 -12.29
N ILE A 321 -14.36 -7.84 -11.74
CA ILE A 321 -13.34 -7.14 -12.55
C ILE A 321 -12.73 -8.04 -13.64
N MET A 322 -12.69 -9.35 -13.39
CA MET A 322 -12.17 -10.36 -14.32
C MET A 322 -13.22 -10.94 -15.28
N ALA A 323 -14.49 -10.50 -15.23
CA ALA A 323 -15.56 -11.02 -16.06
C ALA A 323 -15.27 -10.84 -17.56
N MET A 324 -15.07 -9.60 -18.03
CA MET A 324 -14.72 -9.33 -19.43
C MET A 324 -13.38 -9.98 -19.85
N PRO A 325 -12.27 -9.87 -19.08
CA PRO A 325 -11.01 -10.53 -19.43
C PRO A 325 -11.14 -12.04 -19.63
N ASN A 326 -11.87 -12.69 -18.74
CA ASN A 326 -12.07 -14.13 -18.80
C ASN A 326 -12.99 -14.52 -19.95
N TRP A 327 -14.06 -13.74 -20.20
CA TRP A 327 -14.95 -13.96 -21.32
C TRP A 327 -14.23 -13.83 -22.67
N ILE A 328 -13.43 -12.78 -22.86
CA ILE A 328 -12.66 -12.58 -24.11
C ILE A 328 -11.64 -13.71 -24.28
N ARG A 329 -10.89 -14.06 -23.24
CA ARG A 329 -9.92 -15.16 -23.33
C ARG A 329 -10.56 -16.50 -23.71
N LYS A 330 -11.77 -16.75 -23.21
CA LYS A 330 -12.52 -17.99 -23.46
C LYS A 330 -13.13 -18.03 -24.87
N ASN A 331 -13.79 -16.95 -25.29
CA ASN A 331 -14.61 -16.95 -26.50
C ASN A 331 -13.89 -16.37 -27.73
N LYS A 332 -12.85 -15.57 -27.52
CA LYS A 332 -12.10 -14.84 -28.56
C LYS A 332 -10.60 -14.80 -28.19
N PRO A 333 -9.92 -15.97 -28.11
CA PRO A 333 -8.53 -16.06 -27.64
C PRO A 333 -7.54 -15.26 -28.51
N ASP A 334 -7.88 -15.00 -29.77
CA ASP A 334 -7.06 -14.22 -30.71
C ASP A 334 -7.16 -12.70 -30.47
N ILE A 335 -8.07 -12.26 -29.61
CA ILE A 335 -8.31 -10.85 -29.29
C ILE A 335 -7.75 -10.53 -27.91
N THR A 336 -7.04 -9.40 -27.80
CA THR A 336 -6.63 -8.85 -26.50
C THR A 336 -7.50 -7.65 -26.09
N MET A 337 -7.92 -7.65 -24.83
CA MET A 337 -8.75 -6.60 -24.22
C MET A 337 -8.18 -5.17 -24.26
N HIS A 338 -6.87 -5.00 -24.48
CA HIS A 338 -6.24 -3.69 -24.38
C HIS A 338 -6.59 -2.75 -25.56
N GLY A 339 -7.37 -3.24 -26.53
CA GLY A 339 -7.55 -2.57 -27.81
C GLY A 339 -8.77 -1.67 -28.00
N PHE A 340 -9.90 -1.83 -27.30
CA PHE A 340 -11.15 -1.17 -27.75
C PHE A 340 -11.09 0.37 -27.73
N ARG A 341 -10.53 0.95 -26.67
CA ARG A 341 -10.36 2.40 -26.58
C ARG A 341 -9.26 2.93 -27.50
N SER A 342 -8.23 2.13 -27.76
CA SER A 342 -7.20 2.45 -28.75
C SER A 342 -7.77 2.39 -30.16
N ALA A 343 -8.58 1.37 -30.47
CA ALA A 343 -9.27 1.22 -31.74
C ALA A 343 -10.21 2.39 -32.00
N PHE A 344 -11.00 2.81 -31.01
CA PHE A 344 -11.79 4.04 -31.10
C PHE A 344 -10.91 5.27 -31.40
N ARG A 345 -9.75 5.38 -30.72
CA ARG A 345 -8.84 6.52 -30.91
C ARG A 345 -8.21 6.54 -32.30
N ASP A 346 -7.81 5.38 -32.80
CA ASP A 346 -7.23 5.18 -34.12
C ASP A 346 -8.29 5.45 -35.19
N PHE A 347 -9.50 4.89 -35.06
CA PHE A 347 -10.64 5.21 -35.93
C PHE A 347 -10.91 6.71 -35.99
N ALA A 348 -10.99 7.38 -34.85
CA ALA A 348 -11.26 8.81 -34.80
C ALA A 348 -10.15 9.62 -35.49
N GLY A 349 -8.89 9.16 -35.42
CA GLY A 349 -7.77 9.82 -36.11
C GLY A 349 -7.68 9.52 -37.60
N ASP A 350 -8.02 8.30 -38.01
CA ASP A 350 -7.75 7.79 -39.36
C ASP A 350 -8.96 7.89 -40.31
N LYS A 351 -10.18 7.94 -39.76
CA LYS A 351 -11.43 7.85 -40.53
C LYS A 351 -12.36 9.04 -40.35
N THR A 352 -11.97 10.03 -39.54
CA THR A 352 -12.82 11.18 -39.26
C THR A 352 -12.02 12.48 -39.24
N GLU A 353 -12.72 13.60 -39.43
CA GLU A 353 -12.16 14.95 -39.32
C GLU A 353 -12.29 15.53 -37.89
N PHE A 354 -12.72 14.73 -36.91
CA PHE A 354 -12.89 15.22 -35.55
C PHE A 354 -11.51 15.57 -34.95
N PRO A 355 -11.38 16.75 -34.30
CA PRO A 355 -10.12 17.11 -33.65
C PRO A 355 -9.72 16.08 -32.61
N ARG A 356 -8.41 15.80 -32.52
CA ARG A 356 -7.83 14.91 -31.49
C ARG A 356 -8.41 15.18 -30.11
N GLU A 357 -8.55 16.44 -29.74
CA GLU A 357 -9.10 16.84 -28.44
C GLU A 357 -10.49 16.27 -28.17
N ILE A 358 -11.38 16.22 -29.18
CA ILE A 358 -12.72 15.66 -29.04
C ILE A 358 -12.64 14.15 -28.76
N ALA A 359 -11.78 13.43 -29.47
CA ALA A 359 -11.56 12.00 -29.23
C ALA A 359 -10.95 11.72 -27.85
N GLU A 360 -9.96 12.51 -27.42
CA GLU A 360 -9.38 12.39 -26.07
C GLU A 360 -10.41 12.71 -24.97
N MET A 361 -11.28 13.71 -25.18
CA MET A 361 -12.36 14.02 -24.24
C MET A 361 -13.45 12.94 -24.21
N ALA A 362 -13.78 12.31 -25.35
CA ALA A 362 -14.68 11.14 -25.38
C ALA A 362 -14.11 9.96 -24.58
N LEU A 363 -12.79 9.79 -24.60
CA LEU A 363 -12.07 8.83 -23.75
C LEU A 363 -11.98 9.27 -22.27
N GLY A 364 -12.46 10.45 -21.91
CA GLY A 364 -12.32 11.01 -20.55
C GLY A 364 -10.86 11.29 -20.19
N HIS A 365 -9.99 11.57 -21.16
CA HIS A 365 -8.63 12.04 -20.93
C HIS A 365 -8.61 13.56 -20.67
N LYS A 366 -7.61 14.01 -19.93
CA LYS A 366 -7.35 15.44 -19.77
C LYS A 366 -6.72 15.96 -21.06
N VAL A 367 -7.28 17.02 -21.62
CA VAL A 367 -6.75 17.71 -22.79
C VAL A 367 -6.17 19.06 -22.36
N GLY A 368 -5.00 19.39 -22.89
CA GLY A 368 -4.33 20.66 -22.64
C GLY A 368 -3.58 20.73 -21.31
N ASN A 369 -2.85 21.83 -21.12
CA ASN A 369 -2.09 22.12 -19.90
C ASN A 369 -3.00 22.67 -18.76
N ALA A 370 -2.43 22.91 -17.57
CA ALA A 370 -3.20 23.39 -16.42
C ALA A 370 -3.90 24.73 -16.67
N VAL A 371 -3.31 25.61 -17.49
CA VAL A 371 -3.87 26.92 -17.84
C VAL A 371 -5.05 26.74 -18.78
N GLU A 372 -4.90 25.99 -19.88
CA GLU A 372 -5.97 25.71 -20.84
C GLU A 372 -7.19 25.06 -20.17
N GLN A 373 -6.94 24.13 -19.24
CA GLN A 373 -7.99 23.47 -18.46
C GLN A 373 -8.74 24.42 -17.53
N ALA A 374 -8.11 25.48 -17.03
CA ALA A 374 -8.78 26.48 -16.20
C ALA A 374 -9.74 27.36 -17.02
N TYR A 375 -9.45 27.58 -18.30
CA TYR A 375 -10.28 28.39 -19.20
C TYR A 375 -11.37 27.59 -19.93
N ARG A 376 -11.17 26.28 -20.15
CA ARG A 376 -12.15 25.44 -20.85
C ARG A 376 -13.35 25.11 -19.95
N ARG A 377 -14.42 25.90 -20.07
CA ARG A 377 -15.66 25.77 -19.27
C ARG A 377 -16.66 24.72 -19.76
N SER A 378 -16.55 24.29 -21.02
CA SER A 378 -17.47 23.32 -21.64
C SER A 378 -16.76 22.01 -22.00
N ASP A 379 -17.46 20.90 -21.90
CA ASP A 379 -17.01 19.53 -22.21
C ASP A 379 -17.14 19.14 -23.70
N ALA A 380 -17.61 20.07 -24.55
CA ALA A 380 -17.90 19.87 -25.96
C ALA A 380 -18.84 18.67 -26.22
N LEU A 381 -19.84 18.45 -25.35
CA LEU A 381 -20.76 17.31 -25.40
C LEU A 381 -21.33 17.03 -26.78
N GLU A 382 -21.87 18.04 -27.47
CA GLU A 382 -22.50 17.86 -28.79
C GLU A 382 -21.49 17.45 -29.89
N LYS A 383 -20.26 17.95 -29.84
CA LYS A 383 -19.20 17.48 -30.75
C LYS A 383 -18.81 16.04 -30.46
N ARG A 384 -18.77 15.66 -29.17
CA ARG A 384 -18.53 14.27 -28.77
C ARG A 384 -19.69 13.38 -29.19
N ARG A 385 -20.95 13.83 -29.09
CA ARG A 385 -22.14 13.10 -29.54
C ARG A 385 -22.04 12.76 -31.02
N GLN A 386 -21.70 13.72 -31.86
CA GLN A 386 -21.48 13.49 -33.29
C GLN A 386 -20.38 12.44 -33.55
N LEU A 387 -19.24 12.54 -32.86
CA LEU A 387 -18.17 11.54 -32.96
C LEU A 387 -18.64 10.14 -32.54
N MET A 388 -19.37 10.04 -31.42
CA MET A 388 -19.90 8.75 -30.94
C MET A 388 -20.95 8.18 -31.90
N GLU A 389 -21.77 9.01 -32.54
CA GLU A 389 -22.69 8.56 -33.59
C GLU A 389 -21.96 8.03 -34.83
N THR A 390 -20.90 8.73 -35.28
CA THR A 390 -20.06 8.26 -36.39
C THR A 390 -19.41 6.91 -36.07
N TRP A 391 -18.92 6.75 -34.83
CA TRP A 391 -18.35 5.50 -34.36
C TRP A 391 -19.40 4.37 -34.28
N ALA A 392 -20.56 4.64 -33.68
CA ALA A 392 -21.67 3.69 -33.57
C ALA A 392 -22.14 3.20 -34.96
N LYS A 393 -22.27 4.11 -35.92
CA LYS A 393 -22.55 3.77 -37.32
C LYS A 393 -21.49 2.86 -37.92
N TYR A 394 -20.21 3.14 -37.70
CA TYR A 394 -19.10 2.31 -38.19
C TYR A 394 -19.11 0.89 -37.61
N LEU A 395 -19.48 0.74 -36.34
CA LEU A 395 -19.58 -0.56 -35.68
C LEU A 395 -20.74 -1.43 -36.18
N SER A 396 -21.76 -0.81 -36.77
CA SER A 396 -23.01 -1.47 -37.18
C SER A 396 -23.06 -1.82 -38.66
N VAL A 397 -21.92 -1.77 -39.35
CA VAL A 397 -21.79 -2.08 -40.79
C VAL A 397 -21.72 -3.58 -41.04
#